data_AF-A0A6I8NDK0-F1
#
_entry.id   AF-A0A6I8NDK0-F1
#
_cell.length_a   1.000
_cell.length_b   1.000
_cell.length_c   1.000
_cell.angle_alpha   90.00
_cell.angle_beta   90.00
_cell.angle_gamma   90.00
#
_symmetry.space_group_name_H-M   'P 1'
#
loop_
_entity.id
_entity.type
_entity.pdbx_description
1 polymer ?
#
loop_
_entity_poly.entity_id
_entity_poly.type
_entity_poly.pdbx_seq_one_letter_code
_entity_poly.pdbx_strand_id
1 'polypeptide(L)'
;TNARVSERVGGSPAETGGPDSCSPVQEYVPTAFDKYSTPVQLEGRPVLLELWDTAGQEDYDRLRPLSYADAKVLLLCYDVTNATSFENVRNKWYPEVTHFCPGVPILLVGCKTDLRNDKDQLQRVKKSGQDPISYQKVPAAWPPAHPSRPHLLSAPHL
;
A
#
# COMPACT_ATOMS: atom_id res chain seq x y z
N THR A 1 -5.49 -0.42 3.96
CA THR A 1 -5.82 0.56 2.90
C THR A 1 -5.11 0.18 1.64
N ASN A 2 -5.77 0.36 0.49
CA ASN A 2 -5.22 -0.02 -0.80
C ASN A 2 -4.80 1.25 -1.52
N ALA A 3 -3.58 1.29 -2.05
CA ALA A 3 -3.14 2.36 -2.93
C ALA A 3 -2.81 1.80 -4.32
N ARG A 4 -3.17 2.52 -5.37
CA ARG A 4 -2.88 2.13 -6.75
C ARG A 4 -1.82 3.05 -7.33
N VAL A 5 -0.92 2.48 -8.13
CA VAL A 5 0.01 3.22 -8.98
C VAL A 5 -0.35 3.02 -10.45
N SER A 6 -0.37 4.12 -11.22
CA SER A 6 -0.52 4.09 -12.68
C SER A 6 0.57 4.90 -13.35
N GLU A 7 1.00 4.45 -14.53
CA GLU A 7 1.96 5.12 -15.39
C GLU A 7 1.24 5.67 -16.63
N ARG A 8 1.50 6.94 -16.95
CA ARG A 8 1.27 7.50 -18.29
C ARG A 8 2.56 8.13 -18.81
N VAL A 9 2.89 7.87 -20.07
CA VAL A 9 3.97 8.57 -20.78
C VAL A 9 3.49 9.99 -21.05
N GLY A 10 4.09 10.96 -20.37
CA GLY A 10 3.70 12.37 -20.42
C GLY A 10 4.86 13.30 -20.75
N GLY A 11 4.61 14.32 -21.57
CA GLY A 11 5.56 15.36 -21.95
C GLY A 11 5.96 16.29 -20.79
N SER A 12 7.09 16.97 -21.00
CA SER A 12 7.94 17.72 -20.05
C SER A 12 7.26 18.44 -18.86
N PRO A 13 7.79 18.33 -17.63
CA PRO A 13 7.29 19.07 -16.47
C PRO A 13 8.07 20.36 -16.20
N ALA A 14 7.39 21.36 -15.63
CA ALA A 14 7.97 22.55 -15.02
C ALA A 14 7.97 22.40 -13.49
N GLU A 15 9.08 22.75 -12.85
CA GLU A 15 9.35 22.65 -11.41
C GLU A 15 8.76 23.84 -10.63
N THR A 16 8.51 23.64 -9.32
CA THR A 16 9.04 24.49 -8.23
C THR A 16 8.69 23.89 -6.87
N GLY A 17 9.69 23.82 -5.98
CA GLY A 17 9.56 23.40 -4.58
C GLY A 17 9.65 24.56 -3.59
N GLY A 18 9.40 24.26 -2.31
CA GLY A 18 9.66 25.13 -1.16
C GLY A 18 9.41 24.40 0.18
N PRO A 19 10.16 24.71 1.26
CA PRO A 19 10.50 23.74 2.31
C PRO A 19 9.66 23.80 3.60
N ASP A 20 9.52 22.61 4.20
CA ASP A 20 9.48 22.24 5.62
C ASP A 20 9.00 23.26 6.67
N SER A 21 7.77 23.02 7.16
CA SER A 21 7.38 23.42 8.51
C SER A 21 6.88 22.19 9.27
N CYS A 22 7.44 21.96 10.48
CA CYS A 22 6.96 20.93 11.40
C CYS A 22 5.50 21.26 11.75
N SER A 23 4.58 20.55 11.10
CA SER A 23 3.14 20.78 11.26
C SER A 23 2.69 20.30 12.66
N PRO A 24 1.66 20.95 13.27
CA PRO A 24 1.04 20.46 14.50
C PRO A 24 0.54 19.03 14.29
N VAL A 25 0.40 18.25 15.38
CA VAL A 25 -0.07 16.86 15.33
C VAL A 25 -1.37 16.83 14.53
N GLN A 26 -1.27 16.39 13.28
CA GLN A 26 -2.33 16.51 12.31
C GLN A 26 -3.40 15.50 12.70
N GLU A 27 -4.59 15.99 13.07
CA GLU A 27 -5.72 15.13 13.39
C GLU A 27 -6.04 14.27 12.16
N TYR A 28 -6.22 12.97 12.38
CA TYR A 28 -6.48 12.04 11.29
C TYR A 28 -7.85 12.32 10.68
N VAL A 29 -7.87 12.77 9.43
CA VAL A 29 -9.08 12.87 8.62
C VAL A 29 -9.20 11.61 7.77
N PRO A 30 -10.27 10.81 7.90
CA PRO A 30 -10.44 9.62 7.09
C PRO A 30 -10.58 9.96 5.60
N THR A 31 -9.75 9.34 4.76
CA THR A 31 -9.87 9.43 3.31
C THR A 31 -11.13 8.71 2.83
N ALA A 32 -11.95 9.36 2.00
CA ALA A 32 -12.94 8.69 1.17
C ALA A 32 -12.26 8.17 -0.11
N PHE A 33 -11.63 9.11 -0.83
CA PHE A 33 -10.87 8.87 -2.05
C PHE A 33 -10.03 10.10 -2.39
N ASP A 34 -8.74 9.91 -2.62
CA ASP A 34 -7.83 10.98 -3.05
C ASP A 34 -6.98 10.54 -4.24
N LYS A 35 -6.70 11.49 -5.14
CA LYS A 35 -5.84 11.30 -6.30
C LYS A 35 -4.66 12.24 -6.21
N TYR A 36 -3.46 11.68 -6.23
CA TYR A 36 -2.21 12.43 -6.34
C TYR A 36 -1.56 12.11 -7.68
N SER A 37 -0.98 13.12 -8.33
CA SER A 37 -0.32 12.96 -9.62
C SER A 37 0.95 13.77 -9.63
N THR A 38 2.08 13.11 -9.90
CA THR A 38 3.39 13.75 -9.91
C THR A 38 4.24 13.23 -11.06
N PRO A 39 4.89 14.10 -11.85
CA PRO A 39 5.86 13.67 -12.84
C PRO A 39 7.11 13.15 -12.13
N VAL A 40 7.60 12.00 -12.57
CA VAL A 40 8.83 11.35 -12.08
C VAL A 40 9.73 10.99 -13.25
N GLN A 41 11.04 10.92 -13.02
CA GLN A 41 11.99 10.44 -14.01
C GLN A 41 12.31 8.98 -13.71
N LEU A 42 12.01 8.09 -14.66
CA LEU A 42 12.32 6.67 -14.57
C LEU A 42 13.22 6.28 -15.75
N GLU A 43 14.45 5.86 -15.45
CA GLU A 43 15.45 5.51 -16.47
C GLU A 43 15.67 6.61 -17.53
N GLY A 44 15.62 7.87 -17.11
CA GLY A 44 15.76 9.04 -17.99
C GLY A 44 14.52 9.35 -18.84
N ARG A 45 13.39 8.67 -18.61
CA ARG A 45 12.11 8.95 -19.25
C ARG A 45 11.14 9.64 -18.28
N PRO A 46 10.48 10.73 -18.70
CA PRO A 46 9.45 11.34 -17.89
C PRO A 46 8.20 10.46 -17.86
N VAL A 47 7.75 10.13 -16.66
CA VAL A 47 6.58 9.29 -16.38
C VAL A 47 5.67 10.06 -15.44
N LEU A 48 4.37 10.05 -15.70
CA LEU A 48 3.39 10.55 -14.73
C LEU A 48 3.00 9.43 -13.77
N LEU A 49 3.32 9.60 -12.50
CA LEU A 49 2.90 8.73 -11.41
C LEU A 49 1.53 9.17 -10.91
N GLU A 50 0.51 8.33 -11.07
CA GLU A 50 -0.82 8.54 -10.49
C GLU A 50 -1.04 7.60 -9.30
N LEU A 51 -1.20 8.19 -8.11
CA LEU A 51 -1.49 7.52 -6.86
C LEU A 51 -2.96 7.71 -6.51
N TRP A 52 -3.65 6.61 -6.20
CA TRP A 52 -5.02 6.66 -5.68
C TRP A 52 -5.04 6.14 -4.25
N ASP A 53 -5.36 7.01 -3.29
CA ASP A 53 -5.62 6.64 -1.90
C ASP A 53 -7.11 6.37 -1.70
N THR A 54 -7.44 5.31 -0.97
CA THR A 54 -8.82 4.82 -0.87
C THR A 54 -9.23 4.52 0.57
N ALA A 55 -10.51 4.74 0.87
CA ALA A 55 -11.09 4.40 2.17
C ALA A 55 -10.89 2.91 2.54
N GLY A 56 -10.47 2.62 3.77
CA GLY A 56 -10.38 1.27 4.32
C GLY A 56 -11.66 0.77 5.00
N GLN A 57 -12.65 1.64 5.16
CA GLN A 57 -13.92 1.35 5.82
C GLN A 57 -14.85 0.55 4.90
N GLU A 58 -15.69 -0.30 5.51
CA GLU A 58 -16.65 -1.15 4.81
C GLU A 58 -17.71 -0.35 4.04
N ASP A 59 -18.06 0.85 4.52
CA ASP A 59 -19.01 1.75 3.87
C ASP A 59 -18.62 2.09 2.41
N TYR A 60 -17.33 1.98 2.09
CA TYR A 60 -16.79 2.27 0.77
C TYR A 60 -16.49 1.03 -0.08
N ASP A 61 -16.83 -0.18 0.37
CA ASP A 61 -16.50 -1.43 -0.34
C ASP A 61 -17.07 -1.48 -1.76
N ARG A 62 -18.20 -0.81 -2.02
CA ARG A 62 -18.79 -0.72 -3.37
C ARG A 62 -18.20 0.39 -4.24
N LEU A 63 -17.59 1.41 -3.64
CA LEU A 63 -17.03 2.56 -4.35
C LEU A 63 -15.55 2.37 -4.66
N ARG A 64 -14.79 1.73 -3.75
CA ARG A 64 -13.36 1.47 -3.90
C ARG A 64 -12.98 0.78 -5.22
N PRO A 65 -13.76 -0.19 -5.75
CA PRO A 65 -13.44 -0.83 -7.02
C PRO A 65 -13.41 0.13 -8.22
N LEU A 66 -14.12 1.25 -8.16
CA LEU A 66 -14.11 2.26 -9.22
C LEU A 66 -12.74 2.92 -9.40
N SER A 67 -11.91 2.89 -8.35
CA SER A 67 -10.54 3.43 -8.33
C SER A 67 -9.52 2.51 -9.00
N TYR A 68 -9.87 1.26 -9.29
CA TYR A 68 -8.93 0.24 -9.76
C TYR A 68 -8.69 0.24 -11.28
N ALA A 69 -9.53 0.92 -12.06
CA ALA A 69 -9.50 0.90 -13.53
C ALA A 69 -8.14 1.36 -14.10
N ASP A 70 -7.39 0.47 -14.75
CA ASP A 70 -6.01 0.68 -15.27
C ASP A 70 -4.89 0.68 -14.22
N ALA A 71 -5.10 0.04 -13.06
CA ALA A 71 -4.03 -0.19 -12.08
C ALA A 71 -2.84 -0.92 -12.72
N LYS A 72 -1.63 -0.38 -12.53
CA LYS A 72 -0.37 -1.02 -12.93
C LYS A 72 0.28 -1.76 -11.77
N VAL A 73 0.14 -1.23 -10.55
CA VAL A 73 0.55 -1.86 -9.30
C VAL A 73 -0.48 -1.55 -8.22
N LEU A 74 -0.71 -2.51 -7.32
CA LEU A 74 -1.52 -2.37 -6.13
C LEU A 74 -0.65 -2.48 -4.87
N LEU A 75 -0.89 -1.60 -3.91
CA LEU A 75 -0.27 -1.59 -2.59
C LEU A 75 -1.31 -2.02 -1.57
N LEU A 76 -1.10 -3.15 -0.89
CA LEU A 76 -1.90 -3.57 0.25
C LEU A 76 -1.18 -3.14 1.54
N CYS A 77 -1.72 -2.14 2.22
CA CYS A 77 -1.10 -1.55 3.40
C CYS A 77 -1.74 -2.04 4.69
N TYR A 78 -0.90 -2.38 5.67
CA TYR A 78 -1.31 -2.71 7.05
C TYR A 78 -0.48 -1.92 8.06
N ASP A 79 -1.00 -1.77 9.28
CA ASP A 79 -0.30 -1.13 10.39
C ASP A 79 0.43 -2.20 11.20
N VAL A 80 1.74 -2.06 11.36
CA VAL A 80 2.57 -3.07 12.07
C VAL A 80 2.24 -3.20 13.55
N THR A 81 1.51 -2.25 14.12
CA THR A 81 1.03 -2.28 15.50
C THR A 81 -0.38 -2.86 15.64
N ASN A 82 -1.07 -3.15 14.52
CA ASN A 82 -2.45 -3.63 14.51
C ASN A 82 -2.54 -4.97 13.77
N ALA A 83 -2.64 -6.07 14.52
CA ALA A 83 -2.67 -7.41 13.93
C ALA A 83 -3.92 -7.64 13.06
N THR A 84 -5.07 -7.09 13.46
CA THR A 84 -6.32 -7.18 12.68
C THR A 84 -6.16 -6.54 11.30
N SER A 85 -5.43 -5.43 11.20
CA SER A 85 -5.16 -4.79 9.90
C SER A 85 -4.35 -5.69 8.94
N PHE A 86 -3.45 -6.52 9.50
CA PHE A 86 -2.69 -7.51 8.74
C PHE A 86 -3.54 -8.72 8.34
N GLU A 87 -4.40 -9.22 9.24
CA GLU A 87 -5.35 -10.30 8.92
C GLU A 87 -6.32 -9.89 7.79
N ASN A 88 -6.76 -8.63 7.79
CA ASN A 88 -7.61 -8.07 6.74
C ASN A 88 -6.95 -8.09 5.36
N VAL A 89 -5.61 -8.07 5.27
CA VAL A 89 -4.91 -8.25 3.98
C VAL A 89 -5.28 -9.59 3.36
N ARG A 90 -5.22 -10.67 4.15
CA ARG A 90 -5.52 -12.02 3.65
C ARG A 90 -7.02 -12.22 3.44
N ASN A 91 -7.83 -11.75 4.37
CA ASN A 91 -9.24 -12.11 4.44
C ASN A 91 -10.15 -11.19 3.62
N LYS A 92 -9.70 -9.95 3.34
CA LYS A 92 -10.51 -8.93 2.66
C LYS A 92 -9.78 -8.36 1.45
N TRP A 93 -8.63 -7.74 1.65
CA TRP A 93 -8.02 -6.90 0.62
C TRP A 93 -7.46 -7.70 -0.56
N TYR A 94 -6.76 -8.79 -0.29
CA TYR A 94 -6.22 -9.64 -1.35
C TYR A 94 -7.30 -10.29 -2.21
N PRO A 95 -8.36 -10.94 -1.66
CA PRO A 95 -9.49 -11.41 -2.45
C PRO A 95 -10.16 -10.32 -3.29
N GLU A 96 -10.38 -9.13 -2.70
CA GLU A 96 -11.00 -8.01 -3.40
C GLU A 96 -10.16 -7.56 -4.61
N VAL A 97 -8.87 -7.25 -4.41
CA VAL A 97 -8.06 -6.71 -5.50
C VAL A 97 -7.72 -7.76 -6.55
N THR A 98 -7.61 -9.04 -6.19
CA THR A 98 -7.40 -10.11 -7.17
C THR A 98 -8.67 -10.40 -8.00
N HIS A 99 -9.85 -10.13 -7.45
CA HIS A 99 -11.11 -10.20 -8.19
C HIS A 99 -11.24 -9.08 -9.23
N PHE A 100 -10.94 -7.82 -8.85
CA PHE A 100 -11.10 -6.67 -9.73
C PHE A 100 -9.89 -6.39 -10.64
N CYS A 101 -8.68 -6.81 -10.24
CA CYS A 101 -7.42 -6.56 -10.95
C CYS A 101 -6.65 -7.86 -11.20
N PRO A 102 -7.20 -8.82 -11.97
CA PRO A 102 -6.53 -10.08 -12.22
C PRO A 102 -5.18 -9.86 -12.92
N GLY A 103 -4.12 -10.41 -12.33
CA GLY A 103 -2.76 -10.36 -12.89
C GLY A 103 -1.99 -9.04 -12.65
N VAL A 104 -2.60 -8.04 -12.00
CA VAL A 104 -1.88 -6.82 -11.61
C VAL A 104 -0.93 -7.14 -10.44
N PRO A 105 0.35 -6.74 -10.51
CA PRO A 105 1.30 -6.90 -9.41
C PRO A 105 0.82 -6.27 -8.10
N ILE A 106 1.01 -7.00 -6.99
CA ILE A 106 0.62 -6.58 -5.64
C ILE A 106 1.85 -6.51 -4.75
N LEU A 107 2.04 -5.37 -4.08
CA LEU A 107 3.05 -5.17 -3.05
C LEU A 107 2.38 -5.09 -1.68
N LEU A 108 2.91 -5.83 -0.71
CA LEU A 108 2.48 -5.75 0.68
C LEU A 108 3.35 -4.76 1.44
N VAL A 109 2.72 -3.80 2.10
CA VAL A 109 3.39 -2.67 2.75
C VAL A 109 3.02 -2.62 4.23
N GLY A 110 4.03 -2.77 5.10
CA GLY A 110 3.89 -2.55 6.53
C GLY A 110 4.15 -1.08 6.89
N CYS A 111 3.13 -0.37 7.33
CA CYS A 111 3.17 1.03 7.71
C CYS A 111 3.43 1.23 9.21
N LYS A 112 3.84 2.44 9.61
CA LYS A 112 4.11 2.84 11.00
C LYS A 112 5.24 2.03 11.67
N THR A 113 6.28 1.71 10.90
CA THR A 113 7.40 0.88 11.37
C THR A 113 8.20 1.51 12.51
N ASP A 114 8.17 2.84 12.61
CA ASP A 114 8.69 3.64 13.71
C ASP A 114 8.09 3.23 15.08
N LEU A 115 6.82 2.83 15.10
CA LEU A 115 6.12 2.47 16.34
C LEU A 115 6.51 1.09 16.90
N ARG A 116 7.34 0.30 16.20
CA ARG A 116 7.77 -1.02 16.68
C ARG A 116 8.62 -0.96 17.96
N ASN A 117 9.27 0.18 18.20
CA ASN A 117 10.11 0.40 19.38
C ASN A 117 9.47 1.41 20.36
N ASP A 118 8.27 1.90 20.06
CA ASP A 118 7.55 2.85 20.91
C ASP A 118 6.96 2.10 22.13
N LYS A 119 7.45 2.44 23.33
CA LYS A 119 7.06 1.76 24.56
C LYS A 119 5.57 1.92 24.85
N ASP A 120 4.98 3.07 24.60
CA ASP A 120 3.57 3.34 24.91
C ASP A 120 2.66 2.57 23.95
N GLN A 121 3.03 2.51 22.67
CA GLN A 121 2.31 1.71 21.69
C GLN A 121 2.45 0.22 21.98
N LEU A 122 3.64 -0.27 22.31
CA LEU A 122 3.85 -1.67 22.69
C LEU A 122 3.02 -2.04 23.92
N GLN A 123 2.90 -1.16 24.90
CA GLN A 123 2.04 -1.38 26.07
C GLN A 123 0.56 -1.45 25.68
N ARG A 124 0.08 -0.58 24.77
CA ARG A 124 -1.30 -0.63 24.27
C ARG A 124 -1.58 -1.93 23.51
N VAL A 125 -0.70 -2.33 22.60
CA VAL A 125 -0.83 -3.56 21.80
C VAL A 125 -0.84 -4.80 22.71
N LYS A 126 0.03 -4.84 23.73
CA LYS A 126 0.02 -5.90 24.74
C LYS A 126 -1.25 -5.92 25.59
N LYS A 127 -1.77 -4.75 25.98
CA LYS A 127 -3.05 -4.64 26.70
C LYS A 127 -4.23 -5.15 25.90
N SER A 128 -4.20 -5.02 24.56
CA SER A 128 -5.20 -5.63 23.69
C SER A 128 -4.92 -7.11 23.38
N GLY A 129 -3.95 -7.74 24.05
CA GLY A 129 -3.63 -9.16 23.89
C GLY A 129 -2.96 -9.50 22.55
N GLN A 130 -2.40 -8.51 21.87
CA GLN A 130 -1.75 -8.67 20.57
C GLN A 130 -0.24 -8.49 20.69
N ASP A 131 0.49 -8.97 19.68
CA ASP A 131 1.90 -8.66 19.48
C ASP A 131 2.07 -7.89 18.15
N PRO A 132 3.01 -6.93 18.08
CA PRO A 132 3.34 -6.27 16.83
C PRO A 132 3.74 -7.27 15.73
N ILE A 133 3.45 -6.91 14.48
CA ILE A 133 3.81 -7.73 13.33
C ILE A 133 5.31 -7.58 13.05
N SER A 134 6.08 -8.65 13.29
CA SER A 134 7.51 -8.73 12.99
C SER A 134 7.76 -8.85 11.48
N TYR A 135 8.95 -8.46 11.03
CA TYR A 135 9.35 -8.63 9.63
C TYR A 135 9.32 -10.10 9.16
N GLN A 136 9.58 -11.05 10.07
CA GLN A 136 9.61 -12.48 9.78
C GLN A 136 8.21 -13.13 9.71
N LYS A 137 7.15 -12.44 10.16
CA LYS A 137 5.76 -12.95 10.10
C LYS A 137 5.17 -12.90 8.68
N VAL A 138 5.82 -12.22 7.74
CA VAL A 138 5.40 -12.29 6.32
C VAL A 138 5.99 -13.59 5.74
N PRO A 139 5.17 -14.59 5.40
CA PRO A 139 5.68 -15.83 4.82
C PRO A 139 6.47 -15.50 3.55
N ALA A 140 7.58 -16.19 3.33
CA ALA A 140 8.44 -16.02 2.15
C ALA A 140 7.70 -16.18 0.81
N ALA A 141 6.50 -16.79 0.83
CA ALA A 141 5.62 -17.03 -0.31
C ALA A 141 4.42 -16.06 -0.35
N TRP A 142 4.63 -14.78 -0.08
CA TRP A 142 3.64 -13.73 -0.36
C TRP A 142 3.95 -13.06 -1.71
N PRO A 143 2.98 -12.94 -2.63
CA PRO A 143 1.62 -13.50 -2.59
C PRO A 143 1.65 -15.04 -2.74
N PRO A 144 0.62 -15.77 -2.25
CA PRO A 144 0.54 -17.22 -2.47
C PRO A 144 0.62 -17.52 -3.97
N ALA A 145 1.43 -18.52 -4.33
CA ALA A 145 1.70 -18.87 -5.72
C ALA A 145 0.38 -19.03 -6.50
N HIS A 146 0.24 -18.30 -7.62
CA HIS A 146 -0.90 -18.46 -8.51
C HIS A 146 -0.83 -19.86 -9.14
N PRO A 147 -1.92 -20.65 -9.15
CA PRO A 147 -1.90 -22.02 -9.68
C PRO A 147 -1.49 -22.12 -11.15
N SER A 148 -1.51 -21.00 -11.89
CA SER A 148 -1.15 -20.91 -13.31
C SER A 148 0.30 -20.48 -13.60
N ARG A 149 1.11 -20.10 -12.60
CA ARG A 149 2.52 -19.68 -12.80
C ARG A 149 3.41 -20.12 -11.63
N PRO A 150 3.87 -21.39 -11.59
CA PRO A 150 4.71 -21.90 -10.51
C PRO A 150 6.20 -21.51 -10.59
N HIS A 151 6.67 -20.82 -11.63
CA HIS A 151 8.10 -20.50 -11.79
C HIS A 151 8.30 -19.11 -12.37
N LEU A 152 8.52 -18.11 -11.51
CA LEU A 152 9.24 -16.87 -11.86
C LEU A 152 9.60 -16.11 -10.57
N LEU A 153 10.36 -16.75 -9.70
CA LEU A 153 11.19 -16.07 -8.69
C LEU A 153 12.49 -16.87 -8.54
N SER A 154 13.40 -16.67 -9.49
CA SER A 154 14.82 -16.59 -9.17
C SER A 154 15.50 -15.79 -10.28
N ALA A 155 15.78 -14.52 -10.02
CA ALA A 155 16.93 -13.87 -10.63
C ALA A 155 17.84 -13.45 -9.49
N PRO A 156 18.79 -14.32 -9.07
CA PRO A 156 20.01 -13.86 -8.44
C PRO A 156 20.94 -13.35 -9.54
N HIS A 157 21.46 -12.13 -9.38
CA HIS A 157 22.55 -11.54 -10.16
C HIS A 157 22.33 -11.31 -11.67
N LEU A 158 22.09 -10.04 -12.02
CA LEU A 158 22.90 -9.26 -12.98
C LEU A 158 22.56 -7.78 -12.83
#